data_AF-A0A328SA53-F1
#
_entry.id   AF-A0A328SA53-F1
#
_cell.length_a   1.000
_cell.length_b   1.000
_cell.length_c   1.000
_cell.angle_alpha   90.00
_cell.angle_beta   90.00
_cell.angle_gamma   90.00
#
_symmetry.space_group_name_H-M   'P 1'
#
loop_
_entity.id
_entity.type
_entity.pdbx_description
1 polymer ?
#
loop_
_entity_poly.entity_id
_entity_poly.type
_entity_poly.pdbx_seq_one_letter_code
_entity_poly.pdbx_strand_id
1 'polypeptide(L)'
;MLRDYDPYPYANARPLIDKGRLLSFCNALRRIGWKFGIISWLSQETTPEYDEQVVAAKLSWIDRNFTLVDEIAIVDYGVAKHEIVAPREAILIDDEAQNRMHWDASGPLRRSY
;
A
#
# COMPACT_ATOMS: atom_id res chain seq x y z
N MET A 1 -1.02 1.21 25.03
CA MET A 1 -0.34 0.00 24.53
C MET A 1 -1.41 -0.90 23.96
N LEU A 2 -1.53 -0.94 22.64
CA LEU A 2 -2.59 -1.66 21.93
C LEU A 2 -2.19 -3.15 21.92
N ARG A 3 -2.67 -3.93 22.89
CA ARG A 3 -2.11 -5.24 23.27
C ARG A 3 -3.00 -6.43 22.95
N ASP A 4 -4.07 -6.24 22.16
CA ASP A 4 -5.12 -7.25 22.02
C ASP A 4 -5.27 -7.84 20.60
N TYR A 5 -4.24 -7.69 19.74
CA TYR A 5 -4.30 -8.18 18.35
C TYR A 5 -5.60 -7.75 17.64
N ASP A 6 -6.03 -6.51 17.90
CA ASP A 6 -7.28 -5.96 17.37
C ASP A 6 -7.03 -5.38 15.96
N PRO A 7 -7.65 -5.93 14.89
CA PRO A 7 -7.49 -5.42 13.53
C PRO A 7 -8.25 -4.10 13.27
N TYR A 8 -9.03 -3.60 14.24
CA TYR A 8 -9.86 -2.40 14.11
C TYR A 8 -9.16 -1.17 13.50
N PRO A 9 -7.89 -0.85 13.84
CA PRO A 9 -7.20 0.30 13.23
C PRO A 9 -7.08 0.19 11.71
N TYR A 10 -6.89 -1.03 11.17
CA TYR A 10 -6.79 -1.26 9.74
C TYR A 10 -8.17 -1.20 9.06
N ALA A 11 -9.22 -1.62 9.76
CA ALA A 11 -10.59 -1.59 9.23
C ALA A 11 -11.22 -0.18 9.19
N ASN A 12 -10.74 0.75 10.04
CA ASN A 12 -11.35 2.07 10.26
C ASN A 12 -10.38 3.24 10.06
N ALA A 13 -9.24 3.00 9.40
CA ALA A 13 -8.28 4.05 9.08
C ALA A 13 -8.95 5.20 8.32
N ARG A 14 -8.69 6.44 8.74
CA ARG A 14 -9.13 7.63 8.02
C ARG A 14 -8.16 7.91 6.87
N PRO A 15 -8.63 8.19 5.65
CA PRO A 15 -7.76 8.62 4.57
C PRO A 15 -7.00 9.90 4.95
N LEU A 16 -5.70 9.92 4.67
CA LEU A 16 -4.85 11.10 4.91
C LEU A 16 -5.10 12.24 3.90
N ILE A 17 -5.73 11.90 2.78
CA ILE A 17 -5.96 12.79 1.65
C ILE A 17 -7.39 12.71 1.15
N ASP A 18 -7.79 13.71 0.36
CA ASP A 18 -9.06 13.72 -0.34
C ASP A 18 -9.13 12.59 -1.36
N LYS A 19 -9.94 11.56 -1.06
CA LYS A 19 -10.13 10.39 -1.92
C LYS A 19 -10.70 10.75 -3.29
N GLY A 20 -11.60 11.73 -3.38
CA GLY A 20 -12.22 12.13 -4.65
C GLY A 20 -11.19 12.74 -5.62
N ARG A 21 -10.30 13.58 -5.09
CA ARG A 21 -9.18 14.14 -5.85
C ARG A 21 -8.20 13.05 -6.28
N LEU A 22 -7.83 12.14 -5.36
CA LEU A 22 -6.93 11.03 -5.70
C LEU A 22 -7.53 10.13 -6.79
N LEU A 23 -8.78 9.70 -6.66
CA LEU A 23 -9.44 8.86 -7.65
C LEU A 23 -9.58 9.56 -9.00
N SER A 24 -9.85 10.87 -9.01
CA SER A 24 -9.89 11.65 -10.25
C SER A 24 -8.54 11.69 -10.95
N PHE A 25 -7.46 11.88 -10.19
CA PHE A 25 -6.10 11.86 -10.70
C PHE A 25 -5.70 10.47 -11.22
N CYS A 26 -5.95 9.42 -10.45
CA CYS A 26 -5.70 8.03 -10.87
C CYS A 26 -6.46 7.67 -12.16
N ASN A 27 -7.72 8.11 -12.29
CA ASN A 27 -8.50 7.90 -13.51
C ASN A 27 -7.87 8.59 -14.73
N ALA A 28 -7.35 9.81 -14.58
CA ALA A 28 -6.68 10.51 -15.68
C ALA A 28 -5.41 9.76 -16.13
N LEU A 29 -4.60 9.31 -15.18
CA LEU A 29 -3.40 8.51 -15.46
C LEU A 29 -3.72 7.14 -16.07
N ARG A 30 -4.79 6.47 -15.63
CA ARG A 30 -5.24 5.18 -16.19
C ARG A 30 -5.59 5.32 -17.68
N ARG A 31 -6.19 6.44 -18.10
CA ARG A 31 -6.51 6.72 -19.51
C ARG A 31 -5.29 6.83 -20.42
N ILE A 32 -4.12 7.15 -19.86
CA ILE A 32 -2.85 7.22 -20.60
C ILE A 32 -1.96 5.98 -20.37
N GLY A 33 -2.52 4.91 -19.79
CA GLY A 33 -1.89 3.59 -19.72
C GLY A 33 -1.24 3.22 -18.38
N TRP A 34 -1.35 4.05 -17.34
CA TRP A 34 -0.82 3.69 -16.01
C TRP A 34 -1.66 2.61 -15.33
N LYS A 35 -0.96 1.73 -14.62
CA LYS A 35 -1.53 0.75 -13.68
C LYS A 35 -1.27 1.17 -12.24
N PHE A 36 -2.15 0.78 -11.34
CA PHE A 36 -2.08 1.13 -9.93
C PHE A 36 -1.93 -0.10 -9.06
N GLY A 37 -0.89 -0.11 -8.24
CA GLY A 37 -0.67 -1.14 -7.23
C GLY A 37 -0.73 -0.57 -5.82
N ILE A 38 -1.14 -1.40 -4.87
CA ILE A 38 -1.01 -1.13 -3.43
C ILE A 38 -0.07 -2.16 -2.83
N ILE A 39 0.94 -1.69 -2.10
CA ILE A 39 1.82 -2.53 -1.29
C ILE A 39 1.63 -2.11 0.16
N SER A 40 1.25 -3.06 1.02
CA SER A 40 1.03 -2.79 2.44
C SER A 40 1.73 -3.82 3.29
N TRP A 41 2.37 -3.38 4.37
CA TRP A 41 2.88 -4.31 5.37
C TRP A 41 1.78 -4.83 6.29
N LEU A 42 1.94 -6.07 6.74
CA LEU A 42 1.31 -6.61 7.94
C LEU A 42 1.78 -5.85 9.19
N SER A 43 1.22 -6.21 10.33
CA SER A 43 1.65 -5.62 11.59
C SER A 43 3.09 -6.03 11.93
N GLN A 44 3.77 -5.23 12.75
CA GLN A 44 5.09 -5.60 13.29
C GLN A 44 5.01 -6.83 14.19
N GLU A 45 3.89 -6.97 14.91
CA GLU A 45 3.59 -8.09 15.79
C GLU A 45 2.72 -9.08 15.02
N THR A 46 3.19 -10.31 14.84
CA THR A 46 2.56 -11.28 13.95
C THR A 46 2.16 -12.55 14.69
N THR A 47 0.96 -13.03 14.38
CA THR A 47 0.54 -14.43 14.56
C THR A 47 -0.26 -14.81 13.32
N PRO A 48 -0.28 -16.09 12.90
CA PRO A 48 -1.03 -16.49 11.71
C PRO A 48 -2.49 -16.02 11.73
N GLU A 49 -3.18 -16.20 12.87
CA GLU A 49 -4.59 -15.83 13.03
C GLU A 49 -4.80 -14.31 13.04
N TYR A 50 -3.85 -13.54 13.55
CA TYR A 50 -3.93 -12.08 13.54
C TYR A 50 -3.63 -11.53 12.16
N ASP A 51 -2.63 -12.07 11.47
CA ASP A 51 -2.26 -11.65 10.13
C ASP A 51 -3.41 -11.88 9.14
N GLU A 52 -4.11 -13.02 9.25
CA GLU A 52 -5.33 -13.28 8.47
C GLU A 52 -6.41 -12.21 8.69
N GLN A 53 -6.63 -11.81 9.95
CA GLN A 53 -7.59 -10.75 10.29
C GLN A 53 -7.14 -9.37 9.76
N VAL A 54 -5.85 -9.06 9.84
CA VAL A 54 -5.28 -7.82 9.31
C VAL A 54 -5.38 -7.78 7.78
N VAL A 55 -5.11 -8.89 7.09
CA VAL A 55 -5.28 -9.03 5.64
C VAL A 55 -6.73 -8.77 5.26
N ALA A 56 -7.68 -9.46 5.91
CA ALA A 56 -9.11 -9.28 5.63
C ALA A 56 -9.56 -7.83 5.86
N ALA A 57 -9.12 -7.21 6.96
CA ALA A 57 -9.43 -5.82 7.27
C ALA A 57 -8.87 -4.84 6.22
N LYS A 58 -7.61 -5.02 5.80
CA LYS A 58 -6.98 -4.17 4.77
C LYS A 58 -7.64 -4.33 3.42
N LEU A 59 -7.91 -5.57 2.98
CA LEU A 59 -8.58 -5.82 1.70
C LEU A 59 -9.98 -5.20 1.69
N SER A 60 -10.76 -5.40 2.75
CA SER A 60 -12.08 -4.78 2.88
C SER A 60 -12.02 -3.25 2.90
N TRP A 61 -11.01 -2.68 3.55
CA TRP A 61 -10.81 -1.23 3.54
C TRP A 61 -10.43 -0.73 2.14
N ILE A 62 -9.51 -1.41 1.45
CA ILE A 62 -9.10 -1.04 0.08
C ILE A 62 -10.30 -1.10 -0.86
N ASP A 63 -11.06 -2.19 -0.87
CA ASP A 63 -12.22 -2.38 -1.75
C ASP A 63 -13.26 -1.24 -1.57
N ARG A 64 -13.55 -0.87 -0.31
CA ARG A 64 -14.47 0.23 0.00
C ARG A 64 -13.96 1.62 -0.37
N ASN A 65 -12.65 1.81 -0.51
CA ASN A 65 -12.05 3.14 -0.66
C ASN A 65 -11.38 3.38 -2.03
N PHE A 66 -10.97 2.34 -2.74
CA PHE A 66 -10.13 2.39 -3.93
C PHE A 66 -10.57 1.38 -4.98
N THR A 67 -11.40 1.81 -5.93
CA THR A 67 -11.94 0.95 -7.00
C THR A 67 -11.03 0.81 -8.22
N LEU A 68 -9.88 1.49 -8.24
CA LEU A 68 -8.99 1.62 -9.41
C LEU A 68 -7.68 0.84 -9.28
N VAL A 69 -7.60 -0.11 -8.34
CA VAL A 69 -6.38 -0.88 -8.05
C VAL A 69 -6.31 -2.11 -8.94
N ASP A 70 -5.19 -2.31 -9.61
CA ASP A 70 -4.93 -3.46 -10.49
C ASP A 70 -4.22 -4.60 -9.76
N GLU A 71 -3.39 -4.28 -8.76
CA GLU A 71 -2.64 -5.26 -7.96
C GLU A 71 -2.60 -4.84 -6.48
N ILE A 72 -2.77 -5.81 -5.58
CA ILE A 72 -2.62 -5.60 -4.13
C ILE A 72 -1.63 -6.65 -3.62
N ALA A 73 -0.59 -6.19 -2.94
CA ALA A 73 0.34 -7.04 -2.21
C ALA A 73 0.34 -6.65 -0.73
N ILE A 74 -0.12 -7.58 0.12
CA ILE A 74 0.02 -7.47 1.57
C ILE A 74 1.13 -8.43 1.96
N VAL A 75 2.19 -7.93 2.59
CA VAL A 75 3.42 -8.68 2.86
C VAL A 75 3.90 -8.46 4.28
N ASP A 76 4.80 -9.31 4.76
CA ASP A 76 5.36 -9.21 6.10
C ASP A 76 6.01 -7.84 6.35
N TYR A 77 5.94 -7.41 7.61
CA TYR A 77 6.52 -6.14 8.01
C TYR A 77 8.03 -6.08 7.71
N GLY A 78 8.48 -4.97 7.12
CA GLY A 78 9.89 -4.72 6.83
C GLY A 78 10.40 -5.33 5.53
N VAL A 79 9.59 -6.13 4.83
CA VAL A 79 9.95 -6.62 3.48
C VAL A 79 10.11 -5.42 2.54
N ALA A 80 11.24 -5.36 1.82
CA ALA A 80 11.51 -4.27 0.92
C ALA A 80 10.47 -4.23 -0.21
N LYS A 81 9.64 -3.17 -0.24
CA LYS A 81 8.53 -3.02 -1.20
C LYS A 81 8.97 -3.15 -2.65
N HIS A 82 10.20 -2.76 -2.93
CA HIS A 82 10.79 -2.77 -4.26
C HIS A 82 11.15 -4.19 -4.75
N GLU A 83 11.20 -5.20 -3.86
CA GLU A 83 11.39 -6.61 -4.24
C GLU A 83 10.07 -7.27 -4.64
N ILE A 84 8.94 -6.75 -4.14
CA ILE A 84 7.59 -7.25 -4.46
C ILE A 84 7.16 -6.87 -5.87
N VAL A 85 7.59 -5.70 -6.33
CA VAL A 85 7.24 -5.18 -7.64
C VAL A 85 8.29 -5.62 -8.66
N ALA A 86 7.86 -6.44 -9.61
CA ALA A 86 8.69 -6.84 -10.76
C ALA A 86 9.39 -5.62 -11.38
N PRO A 87 10.68 -5.72 -11.79
CA PRO A 87 11.44 -4.61 -12.35
C PRO A 87 10.69 -3.93 -13.50
N ARG A 88 10.28 -2.68 -13.26
CA ARG A 88 9.55 -1.83 -14.21
C ARG A 88 9.76 -0.37 -13.84
N GLU A 89 9.52 0.51 -14.80
CA GLU A 89 9.39 1.94 -14.52
C GLU A 89 8.18 2.16 -13.61
N ALA A 90 8.43 2.60 -12.39
CA ALA A 90 7.39 2.74 -11.37
C ALA A 90 7.68 3.88 -10.41
N ILE A 91 6.59 4.51 -9.97
CA ILE A 91 6.60 5.58 -8.99
C ILE A 91 5.98 5.04 -7.70
N LEU A 92 6.68 5.21 -6.57
CA LEU A 92 6.15 4.95 -5.24
C LEU A 92 5.60 6.26 -4.65
N ILE A 93 4.38 6.22 -4.11
CA ILE A 93 3.84 7.29 -3.28
C ILE A 93 3.75 6.74 -1.87
N ASP A 94 4.53 7.28 -0.94
CA ASP A 94 4.63 6.76 0.44
C ASP A 94 4.99 7.89 1.40
N ASP A 95 4.31 7.97 2.55
CA ASP A 95 4.54 9.02 3.53
C ASP A 95 5.83 8.80 4.34
N GLU A 96 6.32 7.57 4.44
CA GLU A 96 7.51 7.23 5.21
C GLU A 96 8.80 7.42 4.41
N ALA A 97 9.64 8.36 4.88
CA ALA A 97 10.87 8.76 4.19
C ALA A 97 11.83 7.60 3.93
N GLN A 98 11.91 6.65 4.85
CA GLN A 98 12.76 5.47 4.69
C GLN A 98 12.31 4.61 3.49
N ASN A 99 11.01 4.38 3.32
CA ASN A 99 10.48 3.60 2.20
C ASN A 99 10.81 4.27 0.86
N ARG A 100 10.68 5.60 0.81
CA ARG A 100 11.03 6.41 -0.35
C ARG A 100 12.51 6.29 -0.73
N MET A 101 13.40 6.48 0.26
CA MET A 101 14.85 6.35 0.04
C MET A 101 15.24 4.95 -0.45
N HIS A 102 14.69 3.89 0.15
CA HIS A 102 14.96 2.52 -0.28
C HIS A 102 14.41 2.23 -1.67
N TRP A 103 13.27 2.81 -2.03
CA TRP A 103 12.70 2.67 -3.38
C TRP A 103 13.59 3.33 -4.44
N ASP A 104 14.02 4.57 -4.21
CA ASP A 104 14.86 5.31 -5.15
C ASP A 104 16.26 4.70 -5.29
N ALA A 105 16.82 4.19 -4.19
CA ALA A 105 18.12 3.51 -4.20
C ALA A 105 18.08 2.17 -4.97
N SER A 106 16.90 1.60 -5.21
CA SER A 106 16.78 0.28 -5.84
C SER A 106 16.91 0.28 -7.36
N GLY A 107 17.09 1.44 -8.00
CA GLY A 107 17.52 1.54 -9.40
C GLY A 107 16.97 2.72 -10.19
N PRO A 108 17.50 2.98 -11.40
CA PRO A 108 17.20 4.18 -12.18
C PRO A 108 15.76 4.25 -12.71
N LEU A 109 15.04 3.12 -12.75
CA LEU A 109 13.65 3.03 -13.20
C LEU A 109 12.65 3.37 -12.07
N ARG A 110 13.14 3.73 -10.89
CA ARG A 110 12.31 3.92 -9.69
C ARG A 110 12.45 5.34 -9.16
N ARG A 111 11.30 5.91 -8.82
CA ARG A 111 11.18 7.23 -8.20
C ARG A 111 10.13 7.19 -7.11
N SER A 112 10.26 8.05 -6.11
CA SER A 112 9.32 8.13 -5.01
C SER A 112 8.94 9.58 -4.68
N TYR A 113 7.75 9.76 -4.11
CA TYR A 113 7.22 11.05 -3.65
C TYR A 113 6.57 10.90 -2.28
#